data_AF-A0AAV8WMC8-F1
#
_entry.id   AF-A0AAV8WMC8-F1
#
_cell.length_a   1.000
_cell.length_b   1.000
_cell.length_c   1.000
_cell.angle_alpha   90.00
_cell.angle_beta   90.00
_cell.angle_gamma   90.00
#
_symmetry.space_group_name_H-M   'P 1'
#
loop_
_entity.id
_entity.type
_entity.pdbx_description
1 polymer ?
#
loop_
_entity_poly.entity_id
_entity_poly.type
_entity_poly.pdbx_seq_one_letter_code
_entity_poly.pdbx_strand_id
1 'polypeptide(L)'
;MKNIWDCSMIVTVYSNIQKPPACQVFRIIHADWTVEGVTLTPLGYLVESTPLVNDCYSPDLYTHEISSGHVLYAMVFKPHNFEIGRKYPTVLNVYGGPEVQLVSNTFKVSFIFQRSCSCK
;
A
#
# COMPACT_ATOMS: atom_id res chain seq x y z
N MET A 1 -41.34 -4.17 9.12
CA MET A 1 -40.22 -4.36 8.17
C MET A 1 -38.98 -3.77 8.83
N LYS A 2 -38.07 -4.58 9.38
CA LYS A 2 -36.83 -4.05 9.98
C LYS A 2 -35.90 -3.68 8.83
N ASN A 3 -35.54 -2.40 8.72
CA ASN A 3 -34.54 -1.96 7.75
C ASN A 3 -33.24 -2.70 8.04
N ILE A 4 -32.72 -3.40 7.04
CA ILE A 4 -31.59 -4.32 7.16
C ILE A 4 -30.24 -3.61 7.04
N TRP A 5 -30.25 -2.32 6.66
CA TRP A 5 -29.07 -1.46 6.52
C TRP A 5 -29.26 -0.22 7.39
N ASP A 6 -28.46 -0.06 8.43
CA ASP A 6 -28.54 1.06 9.39
C ASP A 6 -27.30 1.97 9.35
N CYS A 7 -26.38 1.75 8.39
CA CYS A 7 -25.14 2.50 8.21
C CYS A 7 -24.33 2.66 9.51
N SER A 8 -24.46 1.73 10.46
CA SER A 8 -23.82 1.81 11.78
C SER A 8 -22.43 1.17 11.83
N MET A 9 -21.97 0.59 10.72
CA MET A 9 -20.70 -0.13 10.63
C MET A 9 -19.97 0.16 9.31
N ILE A 10 -18.65 0.15 9.37
CA ILE A 10 -17.77 0.22 8.21
C ILE A 10 -16.67 -0.84 8.34
N VAL A 11 -16.33 -1.44 7.21
CA VAL A 11 -15.19 -2.37 7.09
C VAL A 11 -14.10 -1.66 6.29
N THR A 12 -12.90 -1.63 6.83
CA THR A 12 -11.73 -1.03 6.17
C THR A 12 -10.74 -2.12 5.81
N VAL A 13 -10.28 -2.12 4.56
CA VAL A 13 -9.16 -2.94 4.09
C VAL A 13 -8.00 -2.00 3.82
N TYR A 14 -6.92 -2.15 4.57
CA TYR A 14 -5.78 -1.24 4.51
C TYR A 14 -4.47 -2.01 4.58
N SER A 15 -3.43 -1.44 4.00
CA SER A 15 -2.07 -1.98 4.02
C SER A 15 -1.09 -0.84 3.86
N ASN A 16 0.20 -1.13 3.99
CA ASN A 16 1.24 -0.23 3.54
C ASN A 16 2.39 -1.04 2.94
N ILE A 17 3.44 -0.37 2.51
CA ILE A 17 4.59 -1.02 1.88
C ILE A 17 5.22 -2.12 2.75
N GLN A 18 5.24 -1.94 4.07
CA GLN A 18 5.91 -2.83 5.03
C GLN A 18 4.94 -3.84 5.68
N LYS A 19 3.66 -3.48 5.81
CA LYS A 19 2.64 -4.25 6.53
C LYS A 19 1.66 -4.89 5.55
N PRO A 20 1.47 -6.21 5.62
CA PRO A 20 0.45 -6.90 4.84
C PRO A 20 -0.96 -6.33 5.07
N PRO A 21 -1.90 -6.59 4.16
CA PRO A 21 -3.27 -6.13 4.31
C PRO A 21 -3.93 -6.63 5.59
N ALA A 22 -4.62 -5.73 6.27
CA ALA A 22 -5.52 -6.01 7.38
C ALA A 22 -6.95 -5.60 7.01
N CYS A 23 -7.91 -6.26 7.64
CA CYS A 23 -9.33 -5.95 7.51
C CYS A 23 -9.92 -5.70 8.89
N GLN A 24 -10.31 -4.45 9.17
CA GLN A 24 -10.81 -4.02 10.48
C GLN A 24 -12.24 -3.50 10.38
N VAL A 25 -13.07 -3.91 11.34
CA VAL A 25 -14.46 -3.48 11.47
C VAL A 25 -14.54 -2.35 12.50
N PHE A 26 -15.22 -1.28 12.12
CA PHE A 26 -15.52 -0.15 12.99
C PHE A 26 -17.03 0.03 13.11
N ARG A 27 -17.48 0.41 14.31
CA ARG A 27 -18.80 0.98 14.54
C ARG A 27 -18.74 2.48 14.28
N ILE A 28 -19.70 2.98 13.53
CA ILE A 28 -19.89 4.40 13.29
C ILE A 28 -20.77 4.96 14.41
N ILE A 29 -20.31 6.02 15.05
CA ILE A 29 -21.05 6.77 16.07
C ILE A 29 -21.24 8.19 15.56
N HIS A 30 -22.48 8.65 15.57
CA HIS A 30 -22.85 10.02 15.21
C HIS A 30 -23.15 10.80 16.48
N ALA A 31 -22.32 11.82 16.78
CA ALA A 31 -22.57 12.75 17.87
C ALA A 31 -23.60 13.82 17.45
N ASP A 32 -23.59 14.22 16.17
CA ASP A 32 -24.52 15.18 15.58
C ASP A 32 -24.77 14.87 14.09
N TRP A 33 -25.38 15.82 13.37
CA TRP A 33 -25.71 15.70 11.94
C TRP A 33 -24.59 16.20 11.01
N THR A 34 -23.41 16.53 11.55
CA THR A 34 -22.26 17.01 10.79
C THR A 34 -21.30 15.88 10.45
N VAL A 35 -20.43 16.10 9.46
CA VAL A 35 -19.38 15.13 9.10
C VAL A 35 -18.33 15.01 10.22
N GLU A 36 -18.08 16.10 10.96
CA GLU A 36 -17.13 16.11 12.08
C GLU A 36 -17.65 15.34 13.31
N GLY A 37 -18.97 15.24 13.46
CA GLY A 37 -19.60 14.43 14.51
C GLY A 37 -19.55 12.93 14.26
N VAL A 38 -18.96 12.46 13.15
CA VAL A 38 -18.81 11.04 12.83
C VAL A 38 -17.50 10.51 13.42
N THR A 39 -17.62 9.54 14.32
CA THR A 39 -16.47 8.87 14.94
C THR A 39 -16.52 7.37 14.72
N LEU A 40 -15.34 6.74 14.67
CA LEU A 40 -15.18 5.31 14.44
C LEU A 40 -14.68 4.63 15.71
N THR A 41 -15.44 3.67 16.22
CA THR A 41 -15.02 2.82 17.34
C THR A 41 -14.59 1.45 16.81
N PRO A 42 -13.34 1.02 17.02
CA PRO A 42 -12.88 -0.29 16.55
C PRO A 42 -13.63 -1.41 17.27
N LEU A 43 -14.19 -2.35 16.50
CA LEU A 43 -14.87 -3.53 17.04
C LEU A 43 -14.00 -4.78 17.01
N GLY A 44 -13.11 -4.90 16.02
CA GLY A 44 -12.23 -6.05 15.86
C GLY A 44 -11.73 -6.21 14.43
N TYR A 45 -11.04 -7.32 14.18
CA TYR A 45 -10.46 -7.66 12.89
C TYR A 45 -11.19 -8.84 12.24
N LEU A 46 -11.49 -8.72 10.94
CA LEU A 46 -11.86 -9.88 10.12
C LEU A 46 -10.59 -10.60 9.61
N VAL A 47 -9.53 -9.83 9.37
CA VAL A 47 -8.21 -10.33 8.97
C VAL A 47 -7.18 -9.48 9.70
N GLU A 48 -6.35 -10.14 10.52
CA GLU A 48 -5.23 -9.49 11.18
C GLU A 48 -4.01 -9.46 10.26
N SER A 49 -3.27 -8.35 10.26
CA SER A 49 -2.00 -8.25 9.54
C SER A 49 -0.94 -9.07 10.30
N THR A 50 -0.56 -10.23 9.75
CA THR A 50 0.56 -11.01 10.26
C THR A 50 1.90 -10.42 9.78
N PRO A 51 2.84 -10.08 10.69
CA PRO A 51 4.18 -9.65 10.28
C PRO A 51 4.85 -10.76 9.47
N LEU A 52 5.54 -10.40 8.40
CA LEU A 52 6.27 -11.36 7.60
C LEU A 52 7.51 -11.81 8.38
N VAL A 53 7.70 -13.13 8.49
CA VAL A 53 8.78 -13.76 9.26
C VAL A 53 10.15 -13.62 8.56
N ASN A 54 10.14 -13.34 7.25
CA ASN A 54 11.34 -13.19 6.43
C ASN A 54 11.47 -11.74 5.94
N ASP A 55 12.70 -11.37 5.55
CA ASP A 55 13.04 -10.10 4.90
C ASP A 55 12.17 -9.88 3.66
N CYS A 56 11.02 -9.24 3.89
CA CYS A 56 10.15 -8.81 2.82
C CYS A 56 10.81 -7.61 2.16
N TYR A 57 11.35 -7.82 0.95
CA TYR A 57 11.94 -6.78 0.13
C TYR A 57 10.87 -5.82 -0.36
N SER A 58 10.56 -4.89 0.53
CA SER A 58 9.61 -3.81 0.31
C SER A 58 10.33 -2.68 -0.43
N PRO A 59 9.67 -2.04 -1.42
CA PRO A 59 10.29 -0.92 -2.11
C PRO A 59 10.39 0.31 -1.22
N ASP A 60 11.39 1.14 -1.47
CA ASP A 60 11.44 2.49 -0.93
C ASP A 60 10.64 3.44 -1.85
N LEU A 61 9.86 4.36 -1.26
CA LEU A 61 9.17 5.42 -2.01
C LEU A 61 10.08 6.63 -2.21
N TYR A 62 10.14 7.11 -3.43
CA TYR A 62 10.87 8.32 -3.80
C TYR A 62 9.94 9.31 -4.52
N THR A 63 10.33 10.58 -4.45
CA THR A 63 9.66 11.65 -5.20
C THR A 63 10.69 12.52 -5.89
N HIS A 64 10.32 13.11 -7.02
CA HIS A 64 11.16 14.03 -7.77
C HIS A 64 10.30 15.04 -8.52
N GLU A 65 10.64 16.32 -8.37
CA GLU A 65 10.01 17.39 -9.15
C GLU A 65 10.71 17.53 -10.51
N ILE A 66 9.94 17.41 -11.60
CA ILE A 66 10.47 17.58 -12.95
C ILE A 66 10.46 19.06 -13.37
N SER A 67 11.17 19.39 -14.45
CA SER A 67 11.30 20.77 -14.95
C SER A 67 9.97 21.47 -15.25
N SER A 68 8.88 20.73 -15.45
CA SER A 68 7.53 21.29 -15.63
C SER A 68 6.81 21.60 -14.31
N GLY A 69 7.45 21.41 -13.16
CA GLY A 69 6.90 21.63 -11.81
C GLY A 69 6.04 20.49 -11.27
N HIS A 70 5.84 19.41 -12.02
CA HIS A 70 5.07 18.26 -11.56
C HIS A 70 5.93 17.36 -10.66
N VAL A 71 5.33 16.80 -9.61
CA VAL A 71 6.00 15.82 -8.73
C VAL A 71 5.72 14.41 -9.24
N LEU A 72 6.78 13.68 -9.58
CA LEU A 72 6.74 12.26 -9.93
C LEU A 72 7.04 11.41 -8.69
N TYR A 73 6.33 10.29 -8.58
CA TYR A 73 6.53 9.30 -7.53
C TYR A 73 7.16 8.04 -8.11
N ALA A 74 8.07 7.42 -7.37
CA ALA A 74 8.75 6.19 -7.77
C ALA A 74 8.80 5.19 -6.62
N MET A 75 8.88 3.90 -6.97
CA MET A 75 9.22 2.81 -6.05
C MET A 75 10.55 2.21 -6.50
N VAL A 76 11.50 2.07 -5.59
CA VAL A 76 12.80 1.45 -5.88
C VAL A 76 12.96 0.20 -5.04
N PHE A 77 13.12 -0.92 -5.73
CA PHE A 77 13.50 -2.19 -5.12
C PHE A 77 15.02 -2.29 -5.16
N LYS A 78 15.65 -2.21 -3.99
CA LYS A 78 17.10 -2.44 -3.88
C LYS A 78 17.39 -3.93 -4.07
N PRO A 79 18.53 -4.29 -4.69
CA PRO A 79 18.95 -5.67 -4.78
C PRO A 79 19.15 -6.26 -3.38
N HIS A 80 19.02 -7.57 -3.26
CA HIS A 80 19.33 -8.27 -2.02
C HIS A 80 20.82 -8.04 -1.68
N ASN A 81 21.11 -7.84 -0.40
CA ASN A 81 22.46 -7.51 0.09
C ASN A 81 23.08 -6.29 -0.64
N PHE A 82 22.34 -5.19 -0.69
CA PHE A 82 22.79 -3.94 -1.32
C PHE A 82 24.09 -3.40 -0.66
N GLU A 83 25.09 -3.11 -1.50
CA GLU A 83 26.39 -2.56 -1.09
C GLU A 83 26.57 -1.13 -1.64
N ILE A 84 26.98 -0.20 -0.77
CA ILE A 84 27.27 1.18 -1.17
C ILE A 84 28.52 1.20 -2.08
N GLY A 85 28.44 1.95 -3.18
CA GLY A 85 29.55 2.10 -4.13
C GLY A 85 29.58 1.06 -5.26
N ARG A 86 28.70 0.05 -5.22
CA ARG A 86 28.55 -0.94 -6.29
C ARG A 86 27.42 -0.56 -7.24
N LYS A 87 27.64 -0.78 -8.54
CA LYS A 87 26.61 -0.63 -9.59
C LYS A 87 25.90 -1.95 -9.82
N TYR A 88 24.59 -1.89 -10.02
CA TYR A 88 23.74 -3.05 -10.27
C TYR A 88 22.94 -2.85 -11.57
N PRO A 89 22.68 -3.91 -12.35
CA PRO A 89 21.76 -3.81 -13.47
C PRO A 89 20.37 -3.37 -12.98
N THR A 90 19.75 -2.44 -13.68
CA THR A 90 18.46 -1.85 -13.28
C THR A 90 17.39 -2.24 -14.28
N VAL A 91 16.27 -2.77 -13.78
CA VAL A 91 15.07 -3.04 -14.58
C VAL A 91 14.06 -1.94 -14.29
N LEU A 92 13.66 -1.21 -15.33
CA LEU A 92 12.62 -0.19 -15.24
C LEU A 92 11.28 -0.79 -15.66
N ASN A 93 10.34 -0.89 -14.72
CA ASN A 93 8.97 -1.32 -15.01
C ASN A 93 8.06 -0.11 -15.20
N VAL A 94 7.45 0.02 -16.37
CA VAL A 94 6.60 1.16 -16.75
C VAL A 94 5.27 0.65 -17.27
N TYR A 95 4.18 1.15 -16.71
CA TYR A 95 2.86 1.06 -17.33
C TYR A 95 2.60 2.26 -18.24
N GLY A 96 2.61 3.48 -17.68
CA GLY A 96 2.55 4.73 -18.45
C GLY A 96 1.21 5.07 -19.09
N GLY A 97 0.16 4.26 -18.91
CA GLY A 97 -1.20 4.55 -19.35
C GLY A 97 -2.00 5.39 -18.35
N PRO A 98 -3.14 5.95 -18.77
CA PRO A 98 -4.09 6.62 -17.87
C PRO A 98 -4.73 5.62 -16.89
N GLU A 99 -5.46 6.14 -15.90
CA GLU A 99 -6.32 5.37 -14.97
C GLU A 99 -5.61 4.44 -13.96
N VAL A 100 -4.30 4.17 -14.11
CA VAL A 100 -3.55 3.28 -13.20
C VAL A 100 -2.42 4.02 -12.49
N GLN A 101 -2.38 3.91 -11.16
CA GLN A 101 -1.27 4.37 -10.32
C GLN A 101 -0.52 3.18 -9.72
N LEU A 102 0.66 2.88 -10.25
CA LEU A 102 1.51 1.79 -9.73
C LEU A 102 2.16 2.13 -8.39
N VAL A 103 2.58 3.38 -8.22
CA VAL A 103 3.29 3.87 -7.03
C VAL A 103 2.30 4.36 -6.00
N SER A 104 2.14 3.59 -4.93
CA SER A 104 1.26 3.91 -3.81
C SER A 104 1.77 3.22 -2.54
N ASN A 105 1.39 3.77 -1.38
CA ASN A 105 1.71 3.19 -0.08
C ASN A 105 0.77 2.02 0.25
N THR A 106 0.83 0.98 -0.57
CA THR A 106 0.11 -0.28 -0.37
C THR A 106 1.09 -1.45 -0.45
N PHE A 107 0.71 -2.59 0.11
CA PHE A 107 1.56 -3.77 0.13
C PHE A 107 1.77 -4.34 -1.29
N LYS A 108 3.02 -4.58 -1.68
CA LYS A 108 3.41 -4.90 -3.09
C LYS A 108 3.93 -6.33 -3.32
N VAL A 109 3.95 -7.20 -2.31
CA VAL A 109 4.65 -8.51 -2.34
C VAL A 109 4.17 -9.46 -3.44
N SER A 110 3.00 -9.24 -4.03
CA SER A 110 2.49 -10.10 -5.10
C SER A 110 2.96 -9.75 -6.52
N PHE A 111 3.72 -8.66 -6.73
CA PHE A 111 4.04 -8.15 -8.08
C PHE A 111 5.54 -8.08 -8.42
N ILE A 112 6.42 -8.69 -7.63
CA ILE A 112 7.83 -8.76 -8.02
C ILE A 112 7.97 -9.85 -9.08
N PHE A 113 8.34 -9.40 -10.29
CA PHE A 113 8.84 -10.18 -11.41
C PHE A 113 10.02 -11.06 -10.92
N GLN A 114 9.74 -12.18 -10.24
CA GLN A 114 10.73 -13.16 -9.76
C GLN A 114 11.24 -14.05 -10.90
N ARG A 115 11.64 -13.42 -12.01
CA ARG A 115 12.57 -14.04 -12.95
C ARG A 115 13.73 -13.08 -13.12
N SER A 116 14.67 -13.16 -12.18
CA SER A 116 16.07 -12.87 -12.50
C SER A 116 16.39 -13.62 -13.79
N CYS A 117 16.64 -12.90 -14.88
CA CYS A 117 17.37 -13.47 -15.99
C CYS A 117 18.74 -13.89 -15.43
N SER A 118 18.88 -15.19 -15.16
CA SER A 118 20.17 -15.82 -15.02
C SER A 118 20.79 -15.81 -16.41
N CYS A 119 21.62 -14.79 -16.69
CA CYS A 119 22.55 -14.86 -17.80
C CYS A 119 23.60 -15.91 -17.39
N LYS A 120 23.41 -17.13 -17.87
CA LYS A 120 24.55 -18.00 -18.18
C LYS A 120 25.12 -17.57 -19.52
#